data_AF-A0A2G5HE24-F1
#
_entry.id   AF-A0A2G5HE24-F1
#
_cell.length_a   1.000
_cell.length_b   1.000
_cell.length_c   1.000
_cell.angle_alpha   90.00
_cell.angle_beta   90.00
_cell.angle_gamma   90.00
#
_symmetry.space_group_name_H-M   'P 1'
#
loop_
_entity.id
_entity.type
_entity.pdbx_description
1 polymer ?
#
loop_
_entity_poly.entity_id
_entity_poly.type
_entity_poly.pdbx_seq_one_letter_code
_entity_poly.pdbx_strand_id
1 'polypeptide(L)'
;MIRVWRYASQALAGALAFRLYFPKQHNPSNSTGVLLDRFELLMERANKSFSAMISARTDTLATTVEAYMLRRHQSPPPGFAEWYRLAVQHDAVIVESFWDPIYEDLDPFSKYSAHELGVMAHIIATTSSPLIDGYVIQNGSVVGTCEPANLPCLQVQAMLGRIAQTLPDLVLPFHGHASPRVLADTSTAAHGHQNLRWLNDSPLFTIPHDRLAVMQRACVGNSSLAMFPGDDGSRAIIIESVRPRTIGVHATALGDPAVHDPQRWGDVYSQPRLLQMHGALVRPNCLNITTELMPLFSPAKVAGIETAIRYPDSIYWSREPGYHADASRRAPWKAKSNKAFWRGANTGGGHGRENWQSFHRHRFVALTNATYLSSIKEGQQQGGAEKGMPITDRKLQVTREYMDTGFSTIRCRDDAFRSSNQGCSYLDASSKVPSPLVSIFVKSLQSVKFPRLLGMRIQV
;
A
#
# COMPACT_ATOMS: atom_id res chain seq x y z
N MET A 1 47.85 -41.69 -43.96
CA MET A 1 47.27 -40.53 -43.26
C MET A 1 45.74 -40.35 -43.44
N ILE A 2 44.95 -41.38 -43.82
CA ILE A 2 43.49 -41.23 -44.03
C ILE A 2 42.63 -41.98 -42.97
N ARG A 3 43.22 -42.87 -42.16
CA ARG A 3 42.46 -43.64 -41.15
C ARG A 3 42.39 -43.02 -39.74
N VAL A 4 43.21 -42.02 -39.43
CA VAL A 4 43.22 -41.35 -38.10
C VAL A 4 42.16 -40.25 -37.99
N TRP A 5 41.77 -39.64 -39.13
CA TRP A 5 40.78 -38.54 -39.17
C TRP A 5 39.31 -39.00 -39.05
N ARG A 6 39.01 -40.28 -39.29
CA ARG A 6 37.64 -40.83 -39.16
C ARG A 6 37.22 -41.10 -37.71
N TYR A 7 38.16 -41.37 -36.81
CA TYR A 7 37.85 -41.59 -35.39
C TYR A 7 37.71 -40.27 -34.60
N ALA A 8 38.47 -39.24 -34.96
CA ALA A 8 38.39 -37.92 -34.31
C ALA A 8 37.06 -37.19 -34.62
N SER A 9 36.53 -37.33 -35.84
CA SER A 9 35.27 -36.70 -36.27
C SER A 9 34.02 -37.36 -35.68
N GLN A 10 34.04 -38.69 -35.47
CA GLN A 10 32.94 -39.39 -34.80
C GLN A 10 32.89 -39.16 -33.29
N ALA A 11 34.05 -39.02 -32.63
CA ALA A 11 34.12 -38.68 -31.21
C ALA A 11 33.63 -37.24 -30.92
N LEU A 12 33.93 -36.27 -31.80
CA LEU A 12 33.44 -34.91 -31.66
C LEU A 12 31.92 -34.79 -31.91
N ALA A 13 31.40 -35.52 -32.90
CA ALA A 13 29.96 -35.55 -33.20
C ALA A 13 29.16 -36.19 -32.04
N GLY A 14 29.68 -37.24 -31.41
CA GLY A 14 29.08 -37.85 -30.22
C GLY A 14 29.08 -36.93 -29.00
N ALA A 15 30.16 -36.19 -28.76
CA ALA A 15 30.27 -35.25 -27.64
C ALA A 15 29.37 -34.01 -27.80
N LEU A 16 29.18 -33.52 -29.02
CA LEU A 16 28.24 -32.42 -29.33
C LEU A 16 26.77 -32.88 -29.25
N ALA A 17 26.44 -34.09 -29.71
CA ALA A 17 25.10 -34.65 -29.58
C ALA A 17 24.71 -34.89 -28.11
N PHE A 18 25.65 -35.32 -27.25
CA PHE A 18 25.42 -35.50 -25.82
C PHE A 18 25.15 -34.18 -25.08
N ARG A 19 25.79 -33.08 -25.50
CA ARG A 19 25.54 -31.72 -24.96
C ARG A 19 24.24 -31.09 -25.44
N LEU A 20 23.74 -31.49 -26.61
CA LEU A 20 22.49 -30.97 -27.19
C LEU A 20 21.25 -31.74 -26.70
N TYR A 21 21.38 -33.02 -26.33
CA TYR A 21 20.27 -33.84 -25.81
C TYR A 21 20.13 -33.84 -24.28
N PHE A 22 21.20 -33.53 -23.54
CA PHE A 22 21.14 -33.33 -22.10
C PHE A 22 21.47 -31.87 -21.77
N PRO A 23 20.47 -30.96 -21.72
CA PRO A 23 20.71 -29.65 -21.13
C PRO A 23 21.28 -29.88 -19.74
N LYS A 24 22.41 -29.23 -19.40
CA LYS A 24 22.96 -29.20 -18.04
C LYS A 24 21.79 -29.03 -17.09
N GLN A 25 21.47 -30.07 -16.30
CA GLN A 25 20.54 -29.90 -15.19
C GLN A 25 21.10 -28.75 -14.37
N HIS A 26 20.32 -27.67 -14.29
CA HIS A 26 20.69 -26.52 -13.50
C HIS A 26 20.73 -27.02 -12.07
N ASN A 27 21.94 -27.16 -11.51
CA ASN A 27 22.16 -27.77 -10.21
C ASN A 27 21.37 -26.97 -9.16
N PRO A 28 20.24 -27.49 -8.63
CA PRO A 28 19.32 -26.68 -7.81
C PRO A 28 19.95 -26.26 -6.48
N SER A 29 21.04 -26.90 -6.07
CA SER A 29 21.81 -26.53 -4.88
C SER A 29 22.44 -25.14 -4.98
N ASN A 30 22.97 -24.77 -6.14
CA ASN A 30 23.68 -23.49 -6.31
C ASN A 30 22.71 -22.31 -6.32
N SER A 31 21.52 -22.47 -6.91
CA SER A 31 20.47 -21.44 -6.88
C SER A 31 19.82 -21.29 -5.51
N THR A 32 19.70 -22.38 -4.75
CA THR A 32 19.12 -22.34 -3.40
C THR A 32 20.07 -21.66 -2.42
N GLY A 33 21.38 -21.91 -2.52
CA GLY A 33 22.41 -21.18 -1.77
C GLY A 33 22.39 -19.67 -2.06
N VAL A 34 22.42 -19.29 -3.34
CA VAL A 34 22.38 -17.86 -3.75
C VAL A 34 21.10 -17.15 -3.28
N LEU A 35 19.96 -17.84 -3.18
CA LEU A 35 18.71 -17.26 -2.66
C LEU A 35 18.70 -17.15 -1.14
N LEU A 36 19.22 -18.16 -0.43
CA LEU A 36 19.36 -18.12 1.02
C LEU A 36 20.29 -16.97 1.44
N ASP A 37 21.43 -16.85 0.77
CA ASP A 37 22.38 -15.74 0.96
C ASP A 37 21.70 -14.38 0.75
N ARG A 38 20.79 -14.27 -0.22
CA ARG A 38 20.03 -13.01 -0.46
C ARG A 38 19.05 -12.68 0.67
N PHE A 39 18.32 -13.67 1.21
CA PHE A 39 17.43 -13.41 2.34
C PHE A 39 18.21 -13.02 3.59
N GLU A 40 19.33 -13.68 3.85
CA GLU A 40 20.24 -13.32 4.93
C GLU A 40 20.77 -11.90 4.77
N LEU A 41 21.21 -11.51 3.57
CA LEU A 41 21.63 -10.15 3.26
C LEU A 41 20.50 -9.12 3.47
N LEU A 42 19.26 -9.44 3.08
CA LEU A 42 18.11 -8.56 3.31
C LEU A 42 17.81 -8.41 4.81
N MET A 43 17.90 -9.51 5.58
CA MET A 43 17.75 -9.48 7.03
C MET A 43 18.86 -8.69 7.72
N GLU A 44 20.11 -8.89 7.32
CA GLU A 44 21.27 -8.16 7.84
C GLU A 44 21.12 -6.66 7.54
N ARG A 45 20.77 -6.31 6.30
CA ARG A 45 20.48 -4.92 5.91
C ARG A 45 19.36 -4.33 6.76
N ALA A 46 18.25 -5.04 6.91
CA ALA A 46 17.13 -4.58 7.73
C ALA A 46 17.54 -4.36 9.19
N ASN A 47 18.32 -5.27 9.78
CA ASN A 47 18.85 -5.13 11.14
C ASN A 47 19.80 -3.94 11.28
N LYS A 48 20.69 -3.74 10.31
CA LYS A 48 21.60 -2.59 10.28
C LYS A 48 20.84 -1.28 10.16
N SER A 49 19.87 -1.20 9.23
CA SER A 49 19.00 -0.03 9.07
C SER A 49 18.19 0.25 10.34
N PHE A 50 17.60 -0.77 10.96
CA PHE A 50 16.87 -0.61 12.22
C PHE A 50 17.77 -0.12 13.35
N SER A 51 18.95 -0.72 13.51
CA SER A 51 19.91 -0.34 14.56
C SER A 51 20.40 1.10 14.37
N ALA A 52 20.74 1.49 13.14
CA ALA A 52 21.14 2.85 12.81
C ALA A 52 20.01 3.86 13.10
N MET A 53 18.78 3.55 12.68
CA MET A 53 17.60 4.38 12.90
C MET A 53 17.33 4.60 14.40
N ILE A 54 17.35 3.54 15.21
CA ILE A 54 17.13 3.66 16.67
C ILE A 54 18.30 4.33 17.38
N SER A 55 19.53 4.17 16.90
CA SER A 55 20.70 4.87 17.46
C SER A 55 20.66 6.39 17.29
N ALA A 56 19.88 6.89 16.32
CA ALA A 56 19.66 8.32 16.10
C ALA A 56 18.57 8.92 16.99
N ARG A 57 18.05 8.15 17.96
CA ARG A 57 17.10 8.64 18.97
C ARG A 57 17.72 9.75 19.80
N THR A 58 16.90 10.75 20.10
CA THR A 58 17.26 11.85 21.01
C THR A 58 16.43 11.78 22.29
N ASP A 59 17.06 12.08 23.42
CA ASP A 59 16.44 11.95 24.76
C ASP A 59 16.32 13.28 25.52
N THR A 60 16.86 14.38 24.97
CA THR A 60 16.75 15.73 25.56
C THR A 60 16.31 16.74 24.52
N LEU A 61 15.63 17.81 24.95
CA LEU A 61 15.23 18.90 24.06
C LEU A 61 16.42 19.46 23.27
N ALA A 62 17.56 19.68 23.92
CA ALA A 62 18.78 20.20 23.29
C ALA A 62 19.26 19.28 22.14
N THR A 63 19.36 17.98 22.39
CA THR A 63 19.76 16.99 21.36
C THR A 63 18.73 16.87 20.23
N THR A 64 17.43 17.01 20.55
CA THR A 64 16.37 16.99 19.53
C THR A 64 16.43 18.23 18.65
N VAL A 65 16.70 19.41 19.23
CA VAL A 65 16.92 20.66 18.48
C VAL A 65 18.15 20.55 17.58
N GLU A 66 19.25 19.99 18.08
CA GLU A 66 20.46 19.79 17.28
C GLU A 66 20.21 18.85 16.10
N ALA A 67 19.57 17.70 16.34
CA ALA A 67 19.20 16.76 15.29
C ALA A 67 18.28 17.39 14.24
N TYR A 68 17.29 18.18 14.69
CA TYR A 68 16.44 18.97 13.81
C TYR A 68 17.24 19.92 12.94
N MET A 69 18.09 20.77 13.54
CA MET A 69 18.88 21.76 12.81
C MET A 69 19.85 21.09 11.81
N LEU A 70 20.45 19.97 12.19
CA LEU A 70 21.34 19.20 11.34
C LEU A 70 20.61 18.64 10.11
N ARG A 71 19.38 18.15 10.27
CA ARG A 71 18.61 17.52 9.19
C ARG A 71 17.83 18.52 8.34
N ARG A 72 17.27 19.56 8.96
CA ARG A 72 16.37 20.53 8.34
C ARG A 72 17.07 21.81 7.89
N HIS A 73 18.30 22.04 8.34
CA HIS A 73 19.08 23.24 8.04
C HIS A 73 18.37 24.54 8.41
N GLN A 74 17.50 24.48 9.44
CA GLN A 74 16.67 25.59 9.91
C GLN A 74 16.52 25.53 11.43
N SER A 75 16.16 26.65 12.05
CA SER A 75 15.77 26.67 13.46
C SER A 75 14.40 25.99 13.66
N PRO A 76 14.17 25.30 14.78
CA PRO A 76 12.88 24.69 15.06
C PRO A 76 11.73 25.71 15.05
N PRO A 77 10.52 25.32 14.62
CA PRO A 77 9.38 26.22 14.56
C PRO A 77 8.89 26.63 15.96
N PRO A 78 8.08 27.70 16.07
CA PRO A 78 7.36 28.00 17.30
C PRO A 78 6.56 26.77 17.77
N GLY A 79 6.56 26.51 19.09
CA GLY A 79 5.86 25.35 19.66
C GLY A 79 6.71 24.06 19.72
N PHE A 80 7.96 24.06 19.26
CA PHE A 80 8.78 22.85 19.21
C PHE A 80 9.08 22.26 20.60
N ALA A 81 9.32 23.11 21.61
CA ALA A 81 9.56 22.65 22.98
C ALA A 81 8.30 22.04 23.61
N GLU A 82 7.13 22.60 23.32
CA GLU A 82 5.83 22.12 23.74
C GLU A 82 5.52 20.76 23.10
N TRP A 83 5.76 20.64 21.79
CA TRP A 83 5.67 19.37 21.07
C TRP A 83 6.60 18.31 21.68
N TYR A 84 7.86 18.66 21.95
CA TYR A 84 8.83 17.74 22.56
C TYR A 84 8.34 17.24 23.94
N ARG A 85 7.87 18.14 24.81
CA ARG A 85 7.30 17.74 26.11
C ARG A 85 6.09 16.81 25.95
N LEU A 86 5.20 17.11 25.01
CA LEU A 86 4.04 16.27 24.74
C LEU A 86 4.46 14.87 24.28
N ALA A 87 5.44 14.80 23.38
CA ALA A 87 6.02 13.55 22.89
C ALA A 87 6.61 12.72 24.05
N VAL A 88 7.43 13.33 24.91
CA VAL A 88 8.01 12.67 26.09
C VAL A 88 6.93 12.20 27.07
N GLN A 89 5.91 13.01 27.33
CA GLN A 89 4.79 12.67 28.23
C GLN A 89 4.03 11.42 27.77
N HIS A 90 4.07 11.11 26.47
CA HIS A 90 3.41 9.95 25.86
C HIS A 90 4.39 8.85 25.44
N ASP A 91 5.60 8.82 26.01
CA ASP A 91 6.64 7.82 25.75
C ASP A 91 6.98 7.67 24.26
N ALA A 92 6.88 8.76 23.49
CA ALA A 92 7.18 8.74 22.06
C ALA A 92 8.69 8.56 21.81
N VAL A 93 9.02 7.75 20.80
CA VAL A 93 10.39 7.60 20.31
C VAL A 93 10.70 8.76 19.36
N ILE A 94 11.68 9.60 19.72
CA ILE A 94 12.01 10.80 18.95
C ILE A 94 13.26 10.54 18.11
N VAL A 95 13.05 10.28 16.82
CA VAL A 95 14.08 10.18 15.79
C VAL A 95 13.71 11.16 14.67
N GLU A 96 14.56 12.13 14.39
CA GLU A 96 14.23 13.25 13.49
C GLU A 96 13.84 12.80 12.06
N SER A 97 14.36 11.67 11.58
CA SER A 97 13.98 11.11 10.28
C SER A 97 12.53 10.58 10.22
N PHE A 98 11.85 10.36 11.36
CA PHE A 98 10.43 9.97 11.36
C PHE A 98 9.52 11.07 10.79
N TRP A 99 10.00 12.32 10.77
CA TRP A 99 9.25 13.47 10.29
C TRP A 99 9.51 13.80 8.82
N ASP A 100 10.40 13.07 8.13
CA ASP A 100 10.63 13.25 6.69
C ASP A 100 9.35 13.28 5.85
N PRO A 101 8.38 12.37 6.08
CA PRO A 101 7.11 12.40 5.36
C PRO A 101 6.37 13.75 5.42
N ILE A 102 6.48 14.48 6.54
CA ILE A 102 5.85 15.80 6.71
C ILE A 102 6.50 16.79 5.75
N TYR A 103 7.83 16.84 5.71
CA TYR A 103 8.57 17.77 4.85
C TYR A 103 8.42 17.42 3.38
N GLU A 104 8.48 16.13 3.04
CA GLU A 104 8.24 15.64 1.68
C GLU A 104 6.84 16.03 1.16
N ASP A 105 5.83 15.98 2.03
CA ASP A 105 4.46 16.33 1.65
C ASP A 105 4.23 17.85 1.59
N LEU A 106 5.00 18.64 2.35
CA LEU A 106 4.93 20.10 2.33
C LEU A 106 5.79 20.73 1.21
N ASP A 107 6.81 20.03 0.72
CA ASP A 107 7.73 20.52 -0.31
C ASP A 107 7.05 21.06 -1.58
N PRO A 108 5.98 20.43 -2.13
CA PRO A 108 5.25 20.97 -3.27
C PRO A 108 4.69 22.38 -3.04
N PHE A 109 4.43 22.74 -1.78
CA PHE A 109 3.84 24.01 -1.38
C PHE A 109 4.88 25.07 -0.99
N SER A 110 6.17 24.75 -1.06
CA SER A 110 7.28 25.62 -0.61
C SER A 110 7.32 27.00 -1.28
N LYS A 111 6.72 27.15 -2.46
CA LYS A 111 6.66 28.40 -3.22
C LYS A 111 5.46 29.29 -2.89
N TYR A 112 4.48 28.77 -2.14
CA TYR A 112 3.31 29.55 -1.73
C TYR A 112 3.61 30.31 -0.45
N SER A 113 3.12 31.55 -0.37
CA SER A 113 3.09 32.28 0.88
C SER A 113 2.09 31.67 1.86
N ALA A 114 2.31 31.87 3.16
CA ALA A 114 1.36 31.45 4.19
C ALA A 114 -0.05 32.04 3.98
N HIS A 115 -0.13 33.26 3.43
CA HIS A 115 -1.40 33.89 3.10
C HIS A 115 -2.14 33.13 1.97
N GLU A 116 -1.45 32.82 0.87
CA GLU A 116 -2.05 32.07 -0.25
C GLU A 116 -2.52 30.68 0.20
N LEU A 117 -1.70 29.96 0.98
CA LEU A 117 -2.09 28.67 1.56
C LEU A 117 -3.32 28.81 2.47
N GLY A 118 -3.37 29.86 3.29
CA GLY A 118 -4.52 30.15 4.16
C GLY A 118 -5.80 30.42 3.38
N VAL A 119 -5.73 31.21 2.29
CA VAL A 119 -6.90 31.47 1.42
C VAL A 119 -7.37 30.18 0.75
N MET A 120 -6.46 29.38 0.18
CA MET A 120 -6.81 28.10 -0.44
C MET A 120 -7.45 27.14 0.57
N ALA A 121 -6.81 26.95 1.73
CA ALA A 121 -7.32 26.08 2.77
C ALA A 121 -8.71 26.50 3.26
N HIS A 122 -8.94 27.82 3.42
CA HIS A 122 -10.23 28.36 3.81
C HIS A 122 -11.32 28.06 2.77
N ILE A 123 -11.06 28.32 1.50
CA ILE A 123 -12.02 28.05 0.42
C ILE A 123 -12.33 26.55 0.36
N ILE A 124 -11.30 25.68 0.37
CA ILE A 124 -11.48 24.23 0.28
C ILE A 124 -12.29 23.69 1.49
N ALA A 125 -11.98 24.14 2.71
CA ALA A 125 -12.62 23.65 3.93
C ALA A 125 -14.07 24.16 4.09
N THR A 126 -14.42 25.30 3.51
CA THR A 126 -15.76 25.91 3.62
C THR A 126 -16.66 25.64 2.42
N THR A 127 -16.10 25.18 1.30
CA THR A 127 -16.88 24.73 0.14
C THR A 127 -17.62 23.44 0.47
N SER A 128 -18.96 23.49 0.38
CA SER A 128 -19.80 22.31 0.63
C SER A 128 -19.42 21.17 -0.31
N SER A 129 -18.94 20.07 0.27
CA SER A 129 -18.46 18.91 -0.47
C SER A 129 -18.64 17.64 0.38
N PRO A 130 -19.20 16.56 -0.19
CA PRO A 130 -19.26 15.26 0.51
C PRO A 130 -17.90 14.56 0.58
N LEU A 131 -16.85 15.14 0.00
CA LEU A 131 -15.52 14.56 -0.08
C LEU A 131 -14.54 15.21 0.90
N ILE A 132 -14.92 16.33 1.52
CA ILE A 132 -14.03 17.17 2.31
C ILE A 132 -14.63 17.40 3.69
N ASP A 133 -13.82 17.13 4.70
CA ASP A 133 -14.08 17.49 6.08
C ASP A 133 -13.22 18.73 6.39
N GLY A 134 -13.86 19.87 6.66
CA GLY A 134 -13.18 21.11 7.02
C GLY A 134 -13.04 21.24 8.54
N TYR A 135 -11.86 21.62 9.03
CA TYR A 135 -11.62 21.94 10.44
C TYR A 135 -11.08 23.36 10.58
N VAL A 136 -11.67 24.13 11.49
CA VAL A 136 -11.21 25.45 11.87
C VAL A 136 -10.75 25.40 13.32
N ILE A 137 -9.49 25.76 13.53
CA ILE A 137 -8.90 25.96 14.85
C ILE A 137 -8.89 27.47 15.10
N GLN A 138 -9.56 27.91 16.15
CA GLN A 138 -9.60 29.32 16.54
C GLN A 138 -9.62 29.43 18.07
N ASN A 139 -8.75 30.28 18.62
CA ASN A 139 -8.65 30.52 20.07
C ASN A 139 -8.55 29.21 20.88
N GLY A 140 -7.72 28.28 20.41
CA GLY A 140 -7.48 27.00 21.09
C GLY A 140 -8.66 26.01 21.05
N SER A 141 -9.67 26.24 20.22
CA SER A 141 -10.85 25.37 20.04
C SER A 141 -10.97 24.91 18.59
N VAL A 142 -11.55 23.72 18.37
CA VAL A 142 -11.72 23.14 17.02
C VAL A 142 -13.18 23.00 16.68
N VAL A 143 -13.58 23.51 15.52
CA VAL A 143 -14.92 23.33 14.93
C VAL A 143 -14.74 22.65 13.58
N GLY A 144 -15.37 21.49 13.39
CA GLY A 144 -15.37 20.76 12.13
C GLY A 144 -16.73 20.77 11.43
N THR A 145 -16.73 20.50 10.12
CA THR A 145 -17.96 20.33 9.30
C THR A 145 -18.57 18.92 9.41
N CYS A 146 -18.23 18.18 10.48
CA CYS A 146 -18.58 16.76 10.61
C CYS A 146 -20.08 16.54 10.79
N GLU A 147 -20.65 15.66 9.96
CA GLU A 147 -21.98 15.11 10.20
C GLU A 147 -21.96 14.16 11.41
N PRO A 148 -23.06 14.07 12.21
CA PRO A 148 -23.10 13.20 13.40
C PRO A 148 -22.81 11.72 13.13
N ALA A 149 -23.09 11.24 11.92
CA ALA A 149 -22.84 9.85 11.51
C ALA A 149 -21.41 9.61 11.00
N ASN A 150 -20.63 10.65 10.73
CA ASN A 150 -19.27 10.55 10.21
C ASN A 150 -18.25 10.41 11.35
N LEU A 151 -18.19 9.20 11.94
CA LEU A 151 -17.27 8.89 13.05
C LEU A 151 -15.79 9.19 12.74
N PRO A 152 -15.24 8.86 11.54
CA PRO A 152 -13.86 9.25 11.19
C PRO A 152 -13.60 10.76 11.29
N CYS A 153 -14.51 11.59 10.78
CA CYS A 153 -14.40 13.04 10.88
C CYS A 153 -14.40 13.50 12.35
N LEU A 154 -15.36 13.02 13.14
CA LEU A 154 -15.45 13.34 14.57
C LEU A 154 -14.20 12.91 15.35
N GLN A 155 -13.56 11.81 14.97
CA GLN A 155 -12.30 11.34 15.55
C GLN A 155 -11.13 12.26 15.22
N VAL A 156 -11.01 12.74 13.98
CA VAL A 156 -10.00 13.74 13.60
C VAL A 156 -10.26 15.06 14.35
N GLN A 157 -11.51 15.51 14.45
CA GLN A 157 -11.85 16.69 15.24
C GLN A 157 -11.40 16.55 16.71
N ALA A 158 -11.66 15.39 17.31
CA ALA A 158 -11.25 15.10 18.68
C ALA A 158 -9.72 15.03 18.84
N MET A 159 -9.01 14.49 17.85
CA MET A 159 -7.55 14.45 17.80
C MET A 159 -6.96 15.86 17.75
N LEU A 160 -7.45 16.72 16.85
CA LEU A 160 -7.04 18.13 16.76
C LEU A 160 -7.36 18.87 18.07
N GLY A 161 -8.54 18.62 18.66
CA GLY A 161 -8.96 19.22 19.92
C GLY A 161 -8.03 18.98 21.10
N ARG A 162 -7.23 17.90 21.09
CA ARG A 162 -6.25 17.62 22.15
C ARG A 162 -5.07 18.57 22.18
N ILE A 163 -4.70 19.11 21.02
CA ILE A 163 -3.53 19.97 20.86
C ILE A 163 -3.90 21.39 20.45
N ALA A 164 -5.18 21.68 20.23
CA ALA A 164 -5.68 22.96 19.72
C ALA A 164 -5.16 24.18 20.51
N GLN A 165 -5.07 24.09 21.84
CA GLN A 165 -4.55 25.19 22.68
C GLN A 165 -3.07 25.52 22.42
N THR A 166 -2.32 24.61 21.80
CA THR A 166 -0.90 24.78 21.45
C THR A 166 -0.69 25.13 19.98
N LEU A 167 -1.76 25.15 19.18
CA LEU A 167 -1.72 25.46 17.76
C LEU A 167 -2.13 26.92 17.52
N PRO A 168 -1.59 27.57 16.48
CA PRO A 168 -2.13 28.84 16.01
C PRO A 168 -3.52 28.66 15.41
N ASP A 169 -4.18 29.77 15.11
CA ASP A 169 -5.41 29.76 14.32
C ASP A 169 -5.12 29.16 12.92
N LEU A 170 -5.87 28.13 12.54
CA LEU A 170 -5.64 27.33 11.34
C LEU A 170 -6.96 26.93 10.69
N VAL A 171 -6.96 26.81 9.37
CA VAL A 171 -8.03 26.14 8.62
C VAL A 171 -7.42 24.97 7.87
N LEU A 172 -7.99 23.78 8.06
CA LEU A 172 -7.41 22.55 7.58
C LEU A 172 -8.48 21.71 6.84
N PRO A 173 -8.40 21.60 5.51
CA PRO A 173 -9.26 20.71 4.75
C PRO A 173 -8.67 19.29 4.72
N PHE A 174 -9.49 18.29 5.04
CA PHE A 174 -9.15 16.88 5.02
C PHE A 174 -10.06 16.12 4.05
N HIS A 175 -9.60 14.99 3.53
CA HIS A 175 -10.52 13.94 3.07
C HIS A 175 -10.27 12.65 3.85
N GLY A 176 -11.35 11.94 4.19
CA GLY A 176 -11.27 10.66 4.90
C GLY A 176 -11.06 9.43 4.00
N HIS A 177 -10.99 9.61 2.68
CA HIS A 177 -11.00 8.47 1.74
C HIS A 177 -9.57 8.06 1.32
N ALA A 178 -9.27 6.75 1.32
CA ALA A 178 -7.96 6.21 0.90
C ALA A 178 -7.69 6.24 -0.62
N SER A 179 -8.53 6.94 -1.40
CA SER A 179 -8.32 7.11 -2.84
C SER A 179 -7.55 8.41 -3.07
N PRO A 180 -6.73 8.49 -4.14
CA PRO A 180 -6.05 9.72 -4.45
C PRO A 180 -7.03 10.87 -4.78
N ARG A 181 -6.66 12.10 -4.41
CA ARG A 181 -7.45 13.32 -4.66
C ARG A 181 -6.69 14.43 -5.36
N VAL A 182 -5.39 14.59 -5.12
CA VAL A 182 -4.61 15.71 -5.67
C VAL A 182 -3.52 15.17 -6.58
N LEU A 183 -3.78 15.15 -7.89
CA LEU A 183 -2.84 14.67 -8.92
C LEU A 183 -2.30 15.87 -9.70
N ALA A 184 -1.49 16.68 -9.04
CA ALA A 184 -0.99 17.94 -9.58
C ALA A 184 0.43 17.80 -10.15
N ASP A 185 0.70 18.51 -11.24
CA ASP A 185 2.06 18.74 -11.73
C ASP A 185 2.77 19.74 -10.82
N THR A 186 3.81 19.31 -10.10
CA THR A 186 4.55 20.20 -9.19
C THR A 186 5.53 21.12 -9.89
N SER A 187 5.84 20.88 -11.19
CA SER A 187 6.72 21.76 -11.96
C SER A 187 6.05 23.08 -12.32
N THR A 188 4.73 23.08 -12.52
CA THR A 188 3.94 24.27 -12.83
C THR A 188 3.70 25.15 -11.61
N ALA A 189 3.81 24.60 -10.38
CA ALA A 189 3.78 25.36 -9.12
C ALA A 189 4.85 26.46 -9.03
N ALA A 190 5.84 26.48 -9.95
CA ALA A 190 6.79 27.58 -10.12
C ALA A 190 6.17 28.90 -10.61
N HIS A 191 4.99 28.88 -11.24
CA HIS A 191 4.35 30.07 -11.80
C HIS A 191 3.28 30.61 -10.84
N GLY A 192 3.71 30.97 -9.62
CA GLY A 192 2.88 31.56 -8.54
C GLY A 192 1.62 32.21 -9.08
N HIS A 193 0.50 31.50 -8.92
CA HIS A 193 -0.71 31.82 -9.67
C HIS A 193 -1.19 33.21 -9.27
N GLN A 194 -1.09 34.17 -10.19
CA GLN A 194 -1.56 35.53 -10.00
C GLN A 194 -3.09 35.66 -9.86
N ASN A 195 -3.84 34.57 -9.78
CA ASN A 195 -5.26 34.60 -9.49
C ASN A 195 -5.73 33.19 -9.09
N LEU A 196 -6.10 33.01 -7.81
CA LEU A 196 -6.85 31.85 -7.29
C LEU A 196 -8.25 31.68 -7.94
N ARG A 197 -8.49 32.26 -9.13
CA ARG A 197 -9.75 32.25 -9.89
C ARG A 197 -10.25 30.85 -10.19
N TRP A 198 -9.34 29.91 -10.40
CA TRP A 198 -9.67 28.51 -10.67
C TRP A 198 -10.52 27.87 -9.55
N LEU A 199 -10.42 28.36 -8.30
CA LEU A 199 -11.25 27.90 -7.18
C LEU A 199 -12.74 28.26 -7.35
N ASN A 200 -13.06 29.30 -8.11
CA ASN A 200 -14.43 29.79 -8.30
C ASN A 200 -15.06 29.31 -9.62
N ASP A 201 -14.25 28.99 -10.62
CA ASP A 201 -14.71 28.74 -11.99
C ASP A 201 -14.96 27.25 -12.30
N SER A 202 -14.64 26.33 -11.39
CA SER A 202 -14.74 24.88 -11.65
C SER A 202 -15.01 24.06 -10.38
N PRO A 203 -15.68 22.89 -10.51
CA PRO A 203 -15.81 21.96 -9.39
C PRO A 203 -14.44 21.52 -8.91
N LEU A 204 -14.20 21.59 -7.59
CA LEU A 204 -12.91 21.28 -6.96
C LEU A 204 -12.39 19.87 -7.31
N PHE A 205 -13.30 18.90 -7.49
CA PHE A 205 -12.93 17.53 -7.84
C PHE A 205 -13.79 17.01 -8.99
N THR A 206 -13.14 16.48 -10.02
CA THR A 206 -13.78 15.92 -11.21
C THR A 206 -13.43 14.46 -11.41
N ILE A 207 -14.30 13.72 -12.09
CA ILE A 207 -13.98 12.36 -12.53
C ILE A 207 -13.20 12.48 -13.85
N PRO A 208 -11.94 12.05 -13.90
CA PRO A 208 -11.15 12.20 -15.11
C PRO A 208 -11.67 11.29 -16.22
N HIS A 209 -11.88 11.84 -17.42
CA HIS A 209 -12.23 11.09 -18.62
C HIS A 209 -11.04 10.22 -19.10
N ASP A 210 -9.84 10.80 -19.13
CA ASP A 210 -8.59 10.11 -19.45
C ASP A 210 -7.69 10.03 -18.21
N ARG A 211 -7.74 8.89 -17.53
CA ARG A 211 -6.98 8.65 -16.29
C ARG A 211 -5.48 8.58 -16.55
N LEU A 212 -5.08 8.01 -17.68
CA LEU A 212 -3.66 7.88 -18.00
C LEU A 212 -3.07 9.26 -18.24
N ALA A 213 -3.71 10.09 -19.07
CA ALA A 213 -3.22 11.43 -19.35
C ALA A 213 -3.11 12.29 -18.09
N VAL A 214 -4.05 12.15 -17.14
CA VAL A 214 -3.98 12.82 -15.83
C VAL A 214 -2.75 12.35 -15.04
N MET A 215 -2.53 11.05 -14.92
CA MET A 215 -1.39 10.50 -14.16
C MET A 215 -0.05 10.84 -14.83
N GLN A 216 -0.01 10.87 -16.16
CA GLN A 216 1.15 11.29 -16.93
C GLN A 216 1.48 12.77 -16.72
N ARG A 217 0.46 13.65 -16.69
CA ARG A 217 0.66 15.07 -16.38
C ARG A 217 1.13 15.30 -14.94
N ALA A 218 0.64 14.52 -13.99
CA ALA A 218 1.13 14.58 -12.60
C ALA A 218 2.60 14.14 -12.45
N CYS A 219 3.17 13.48 -13.47
CA CYS A 219 4.60 13.19 -13.53
C CYS A 219 5.36 14.33 -14.21
N VAL A 220 6.31 14.94 -13.49
CA VAL A 220 7.27 15.88 -14.07
C VAL A 220 8.27 15.13 -14.98
N GLY A 221 8.78 15.73 -16.07
CA GLY A 221 9.97 15.23 -16.79
C GLY A 221 9.85 13.89 -17.54
N ASN A 222 11.00 13.27 -17.86
CA ASN A 222 11.10 12.05 -18.68
C ASN A 222 10.91 10.75 -17.88
N SER A 223 9.88 10.69 -17.03
CA SER A 223 9.59 9.50 -16.22
C SER A 223 9.15 8.32 -17.09
N SER A 224 9.29 7.10 -16.55
CA SER A 224 8.79 5.91 -17.24
C SER A 224 7.29 5.96 -17.46
N LEU A 225 6.53 6.59 -16.55
CA LEU A 225 5.10 6.82 -16.72
C LEU A 225 4.80 7.90 -17.78
N ALA A 226 5.53 9.02 -17.78
CA ALA A 226 5.33 10.11 -18.74
C ALA A 226 5.55 9.65 -20.19
N MET A 227 6.47 8.72 -20.42
CA MET A 227 6.75 8.13 -21.73
C MET A 227 5.94 6.85 -22.02
N PHE A 228 5.06 6.43 -21.11
CA PHE A 228 4.33 5.18 -21.28
C PHE A 228 3.34 5.31 -22.45
N PRO A 229 3.45 4.47 -23.50
CA PRO A 229 2.52 4.52 -24.62
C PRO A 229 1.14 4.10 -24.09
N GLY A 230 0.17 5.01 -24.20
CA GLY A 230 -1.17 4.74 -23.71
C GLY A 230 -1.79 3.51 -24.35
N ASP A 231 -2.52 2.77 -23.53
CA ASP A 231 -3.39 1.69 -23.99
C ASP A 231 -4.65 2.37 -24.54
N ASP A 232 -4.92 2.22 -25.84
CA ASP A 232 -6.09 2.77 -26.55
C ASP A 232 -7.39 2.03 -26.17
N GLY A 233 -7.37 1.27 -25.08
CA GLY A 233 -8.47 0.42 -24.63
C GLY A 233 -8.68 -0.82 -25.50
N SER A 234 -7.94 -0.99 -26.60
CA SER A 234 -8.07 -2.12 -27.53
C SER A 234 -7.04 -3.22 -27.30
N ARG A 235 -5.97 -2.93 -26.56
CA ARG A 235 -4.91 -3.89 -26.26
C ARG A 235 -4.88 -4.13 -24.78
N ALA A 236 -5.66 -5.10 -24.30
CA ALA A 236 -5.38 -5.74 -23.03
C ALA A 236 -3.88 -6.01 -22.97
N ILE A 237 -3.13 -5.19 -22.21
CA ILE A 237 -1.70 -5.41 -22.02
C ILE A 237 -1.65 -6.75 -21.33
N ILE A 238 -1.34 -7.76 -22.14
CA ILE A 238 -1.26 -9.13 -21.72
C ILE A 238 -0.19 -9.08 -20.63
N ILE A 239 -0.49 -9.52 -19.41
CA ILE A 239 0.51 -9.59 -18.34
C ILE A 239 1.74 -10.42 -18.80
N GLU A 240 1.62 -11.20 -19.88
CA GLU A 240 2.72 -11.84 -20.61
C GLU A 240 3.65 -10.91 -21.42
N SER A 241 3.23 -9.72 -21.86
CA SER A 241 4.13 -8.70 -22.43
C SER A 241 4.88 -7.95 -21.33
N VAL A 242 4.36 -7.96 -20.09
CA VAL A 242 5.08 -7.63 -18.86
C VAL A 242 5.62 -8.92 -18.22
N ARG A 243 6.29 -9.76 -19.01
CA ARG A 243 7.31 -10.64 -18.42
C ARG A 243 8.29 -9.73 -17.65
N PRO A 244 8.87 -10.17 -16.53
CA PRO A 244 10.10 -9.57 -15.99
C PRO A 244 11.30 -9.86 -16.91
N ARG A 245 11.14 -9.65 -18.23
CA ARG A 245 12.23 -9.40 -19.14
C ARG A 245 12.29 -7.88 -19.25
N THR A 246 13.38 -7.30 -18.76
CA THR A 246 13.69 -5.87 -18.75
C THR A 246 12.88 -4.99 -17.78
N ILE A 247 13.11 -5.18 -16.47
CA ILE A 247 13.25 -4.02 -15.56
C ILE A 247 14.56 -3.35 -15.96
N GLY A 248 14.51 -2.48 -16.97
CA GLY A 248 15.59 -1.59 -17.36
C GLY A 248 15.64 -0.40 -16.42
N VAL A 249 15.89 -0.62 -15.14
CA VAL A 249 16.36 0.44 -14.23
C VAL A 249 17.42 -0.17 -13.31
N HIS A 250 18.64 -0.29 -13.81
CA HIS A 250 19.82 -0.75 -13.05
C HIS A 250 19.66 -2.08 -12.28
N ALA A 251 18.91 -3.04 -12.82
CA ALA A 251 19.08 -4.43 -12.45
C ALA A 251 20.32 -4.96 -13.19
N THR A 252 21.51 -4.68 -12.68
CA THR A 252 22.80 -5.16 -13.24
C THR A 252 23.02 -6.67 -13.06
N ALA A 253 22.01 -7.41 -12.62
CA ALA A 253 22.03 -8.88 -12.66
C ALA A 253 20.65 -9.42 -13.02
N LEU A 254 20.61 -10.36 -13.96
CA LEU A 254 19.44 -11.21 -14.22
C LEU A 254 18.95 -11.80 -12.89
N GLY A 255 17.68 -11.53 -12.53
CA GLY A 255 16.96 -12.30 -11.51
C GLY A 255 17.13 -11.84 -10.06
N ASP A 256 16.57 -10.69 -9.69
CA ASP A 256 16.22 -10.42 -8.29
C ASP A 256 14.75 -10.79 -8.06
N PRO A 257 14.45 -11.97 -7.47
CA PRO A 257 13.08 -12.42 -7.22
C PRO A 257 12.48 -11.81 -5.94
N ALA A 258 13.20 -10.92 -5.25
CA ALA A 258 12.79 -10.31 -3.98
C ALA A 258 12.69 -8.78 -4.07
N VAL A 259 11.65 -8.23 -3.45
CA VAL A 259 11.51 -6.78 -3.27
C VAL A 259 12.58 -6.32 -2.27
N HIS A 260 13.58 -5.57 -2.74
CA HIS A 260 14.67 -5.06 -1.90
C HIS A 260 14.51 -3.56 -1.57
N ASP A 261 13.73 -2.84 -2.38
CA ASP A 261 13.38 -1.42 -2.19
C ASP A 261 11.86 -1.26 -2.35
N PRO A 262 11.11 -1.27 -1.23
CA PRO A 262 9.66 -1.14 -1.27
C PRO A 262 9.18 0.22 -1.78
N GLN A 263 9.93 1.30 -1.53
CA GLN A 263 9.54 2.65 -1.93
C GLN A 263 9.57 2.76 -3.45
N ARG A 264 10.67 2.34 -4.08
CA ARG A 264 10.81 2.33 -5.54
C ARG A 264 9.92 1.29 -6.23
N TRP A 265 9.55 0.21 -5.53
CA TRP A 265 8.62 -0.78 -6.08
C TRP A 265 7.18 -0.27 -6.14
N GLY A 266 6.79 0.58 -5.18
CA GLY A 266 5.47 1.21 -5.09
C GLY A 266 5.35 2.57 -5.79
N ASP A 267 6.45 3.12 -6.28
CA ASP A 267 6.50 4.41 -6.97
C ASP A 267 5.94 4.30 -8.41
N VAL A 268 4.81 4.97 -8.65
CA VAL A 268 4.12 4.96 -9.95
C VAL A 268 4.92 5.66 -11.03
N TYR A 269 5.71 6.67 -10.66
CA TYR A 269 6.51 7.48 -11.57
C TYR A 269 7.54 6.63 -12.33
N SER A 270 8.16 5.67 -11.64
CA SER A 270 9.13 4.71 -12.20
C SER A 270 8.52 3.34 -12.58
N GLN A 271 7.29 3.04 -12.16
CA GLN A 271 6.65 1.73 -12.36
C GLN A 271 5.27 1.85 -13.05
N PRO A 272 5.19 2.20 -14.35
CA PRO A 272 3.90 2.36 -15.06
C PRO A 272 3.03 1.10 -15.05
N ARG A 273 3.63 -0.10 -14.85
CA ARG A 273 2.90 -1.36 -14.65
C ARG A 273 1.91 -1.32 -13.48
N LEU A 274 2.11 -0.43 -12.49
CA LEU A 274 1.20 -0.28 -11.36
C LEU A 274 -0.18 0.20 -11.79
N LEU A 275 -0.31 0.89 -12.93
CA LEU A 275 -1.61 1.26 -13.51
C LEU A 275 -2.54 0.08 -13.72
N GLN A 276 -1.98 -1.12 -13.96
CA GLN A 276 -2.74 -2.34 -14.24
C GLN A 276 -2.71 -3.34 -13.09
N MET A 277 -1.97 -3.05 -12.03
CA MET A 277 -1.76 -3.99 -10.94
C MET A 277 -2.09 -3.43 -9.57
N HIS A 278 -2.24 -2.12 -9.45
CA HIS A 278 -2.54 -1.43 -8.21
C HIS A 278 -4.02 -1.04 -8.16
N GLY A 279 -4.77 -1.55 -7.19
CA GLY A 279 -6.23 -1.37 -7.12
C GLY A 279 -6.68 0.10 -7.07
N ALA A 280 -5.88 0.98 -6.45
CA ALA A 280 -6.15 2.43 -6.43
C ALA A 280 -5.99 3.11 -7.80
N LEU A 281 -5.37 2.44 -8.79
CA LEU A 281 -5.14 2.95 -10.14
C LEU A 281 -6.03 2.24 -11.17
N VAL A 282 -6.17 0.92 -11.03
CA VAL A 282 -7.02 0.08 -11.91
C VAL A 282 -8.47 0.54 -11.88
N ARG A 283 -9.07 0.56 -10.68
CA ARG A 283 -10.43 1.05 -10.46
C ARG A 283 -10.56 1.43 -8.98
N PRO A 284 -10.09 2.63 -8.60
CA PRO A 284 -10.31 3.19 -7.26
C PRO A 284 -11.80 3.19 -6.89
N ASN A 285 -12.09 3.07 -5.59
CA ASN A 285 -13.47 3.08 -5.08
C ASN A 285 -14.19 4.41 -5.33
N CYS A 286 -13.44 5.51 -5.38
CA CYS A 286 -13.91 6.85 -5.70
C CYS A 286 -12.74 7.62 -6.32
N LEU A 287 -12.86 8.08 -7.56
CA LEU A 287 -11.82 8.85 -8.25
C LEU A 287 -12.40 10.17 -8.75
N ASN A 288 -12.60 11.05 -7.79
CA ASN A 288 -12.80 12.47 -8.00
C ASN A 288 -11.47 13.11 -7.60
N ILE A 289 -10.83 13.82 -8.53
CA ILE A 289 -9.50 14.38 -8.35
C ILE A 289 -9.47 15.84 -8.79
N THR A 290 -8.47 16.56 -8.30
CA THR A 290 -8.02 17.83 -8.87
C THR A 290 -6.67 17.61 -9.56
N THR A 291 -6.41 18.39 -10.60
CA THR A 291 -5.07 18.55 -11.20
C THR A 291 -4.35 19.81 -10.74
N GLU A 292 -5.05 20.65 -9.96
CA GLU A 292 -4.48 21.83 -9.33
C GLU A 292 -3.87 21.46 -7.99
N LEU A 293 -2.73 22.06 -7.67
CA LEU A 293 -2.08 21.84 -6.38
C LEU A 293 -2.94 22.44 -5.25
N MET A 294 -3.32 21.61 -4.27
CA MET A 294 -4.21 21.98 -3.18
C MET A 294 -3.66 21.50 -1.83
N PRO A 295 -3.64 22.34 -0.78
CA PRO A 295 -3.19 21.95 0.56
C PRO A 295 -4.27 21.10 1.25
N LEU A 296 -4.41 19.85 0.81
CA LEU A 296 -5.44 18.91 1.25
C LEU A 296 -4.81 17.75 2.04
N PHE A 297 -5.34 17.48 3.23
CA PHE A 297 -4.88 16.38 4.08
C PHE A 297 -5.55 15.05 3.71
N SER A 298 -4.77 13.98 3.63
CA SER A 298 -5.19 12.62 3.26
C SER A 298 -4.65 11.53 4.21
N PRO A 299 -5.41 10.47 4.53
CA PRO A 299 -4.87 9.36 5.31
C PRO A 299 -3.91 8.46 4.51
N ALA A 300 -3.93 8.55 3.17
CA ALA A 300 -3.13 7.73 2.28
C ALA A 300 -2.78 8.45 0.98
N LYS A 301 -1.64 8.09 0.38
CA LYS A 301 -1.12 8.75 -0.81
C LYS A 301 -0.59 7.74 -1.80
N VAL A 302 -0.80 7.98 -3.10
CA VAL A 302 -0.12 7.22 -4.16
C VAL A 302 1.26 7.82 -4.42
N ALA A 303 2.30 7.06 -4.12
CA ALA A 303 3.69 7.46 -4.35
C ALA A 303 3.95 7.82 -5.82
N GLY A 304 4.65 8.93 -6.02
CA GLY A 304 5.10 9.41 -7.33
C GLY A 304 4.16 10.37 -8.06
N ILE A 305 2.84 10.32 -7.81
CA ILE A 305 1.85 11.10 -8.59
C ILE A 305 0.85 11.92 -7.78
N GLU A 306 0.71 11.66 -6.49
CA GLU A 306 -0.19 12.42 -5.63
C GLU A 306 0.58 13.45 -4.81
N THR A 307 -0.03 14.58 -4.48
CA THR A 307 0.58 15.67 -3.71
C THR A 307 -0.15 16.01 -2.40
N ALA A 308 -1.23 15.28 -2.06
CA ALA A 308 -1.93 15.45 -0.79
C ALA A 308 -0.99 15.25 0.42
N ILE A 309 -1.30 15.93 1.52
CA ILE A 309 -0.51 15.96 2.75
C ILE A 309 -0.97 14.82 3.66
N ARG A 310 -0.07 13.88 4.00
CA ARG A 310 -0.46 12.74 4.83
C ARG A 310 -0.75 13.16 6.26
N TYR A 311 -1.80 12.58 6.84
CA TYR A 311 -2.03 12.61 8.30
C TYR A 311 -2.23 11.19 8.85
N PRO A 312 -2.00 10.96 10.15
CA PRO A 312 -2.32 9.69 10.79
C PRO A 312 -3.82 9.42 10.72
N ASP A 313 -4.21 8.30 10.10
CA ASP A 313 -5.63 7.95 9.95
C ASP A 313 -6.37 7.92 11.31
N SER A 314 -7.62 8.42 11.30
CA SER A 314 -8.54 8.44 12.44
C SER A 314 -8.63 7.12 13.21
N ILE A 315 -8.40 5.98 12.55
CA ILE A 315 -8.50 4.66 13.16
C ILE A 315 -7.52 4.47 14.32
N TYR A 316 -6.34 5.09 14.28
CA TYR A 316 -5.36 5.05 15.37
C TYR A 316 -5.84 5.82 16.60
N TRP A 317 -6.73 6.79 16.40
CA TRP A 317 -7.39 7.56 17.46
C TRP A 317 -8.68 6.90 17.97
N SER A 318 -9.28 6.05 17.14
CA SER A 318 -10.53 5.36 17.46
C SER A 318 -10.39 4.42 18.67
N ARG A 319 -11.51 4.07 19.30
CA ARG A 319 -11.59 3.01 20.33
C ARG A 319 -12.02 1.67 19.75
N GLU A 320 -11.88 1.48 18.44
CA GLU A 320 -12.33 0.28 17.74
C GLU A 320 -11.56 -0.96 18.22
N PRO A 321 -12.19 -1.91 18.93
CA PRO A 321 -11.47 -3.04 19.55
C PRO A 321 -10.69 -3.89 18.55
N GLY A 322 -11.11 -3.91 17.28
CA GLY A 322 -10.43 -4.64 16.21
C GLY A 322 -9.08 -4.05 15.79
N TYR A 323 -8.76 -2.81 16.14
CA TYR A 323 -7.51 -2.13 15.80
C TYR A 323 -6.56 -1.99 17.00
N HIS A 324 -6.99 -2.43 18.20
CA HIS A 324 -6.17 -2.43 19.40
C HIS A 324 -5.67 -3.83 19.72
N ALA A 325 -4.35 -3.97 19.90
CA ALA A 325 -3.75 -5.27 20.16
C ALA A 325 -4.11 -5.80 21.56
N ASP A 326 -4.84 -6.89 21.63
CA ASP A 326 -5.12 -7.61 22.87
C ASP A 326 -3.90 -8.45 23.27
N ALA A 327 -3.17 -8.00 24.31
CA ALA A 327 -1.99 -8.68 24.82
C ALA A 327 -2.29 -10.11 25.30
N SER A 328 -3.51 -10.39 25.76
CA SER A 328 -3.92 -11.71 26.23
C SER A 328 -3.98 -12.77 25.11
N ARG A 329 -4.03 -12.33 23.85
CA ARG A 329 -4.10 -13.20 22.67
C ARG A 329 -2.74 -13.45 22.01
N ARG A 330 -1.64 -13.00 22.62
CA ARG A 330 -0.29 -13.15 22.05
C ARG A 330 0.28 -14.53 22.34
N ALA A 331 0.51 -15.31 21.28
CA ALA A 331 1.30 -16.54 21.38
C ALA A 331 2.82 -16.22 21.37
N PRO A 332 3.64 -16.90 22.20
CA PRO A 332 5.09 -16.82 22.15
C PRO A 332 5.63 -17.09 20.75
N TRP A 333 6.74 -16.44 20.37
CA TRP A 333 7.31 -16.57 19.01
C TRP A 333 7.50 -18.03 18.59
N LYS A 334 8.14 -18.84 19.45
CA LYS A 334 8.40 -20.27 19.18
C LYS A 334 7.14 -21.14 19.09
N ALA A 335 5.99 -20.64 19.54
CA ALA A 335 4.70 -21.33 19.47
C ALA A 335 3.87 -20.92 18.24
N LYS A 336 4.33 -19.95 17.45
CA LYS A 336 3.65 -19.55 16.20
C LYS A 336 3.80 -20.65 15.16
N SER A 337 2.79 -20.81 14.31
CA SER A 337 2.89 -21.74 13.18
C SER A 337 3.93 -21.24 12.17
N ASN A 338 4.64 -22.17 11.52
CA ASN A 338 5.59 -21.87 10.45
C ASN A 338 4.88 -21.61 9.09
N LYS A 339 3.67 -21.04 9.13
CA LYS A 339 2.87 -20.75 7.95
C LYS A 339 2.66 -19.24 7.81
N ALA A 340 2.83 -18.73 6.60
CA ALA A 340 2.35 -17.41 6.24
C ALA A 340 0.82 -17.44 6.15
N PHE A 341 0.18 -16.72 7.07
CA PHE A 341 -1.28 -16.69 7.20
C PHE A 341 -1.84 -15.37 6.68
N TRP A 342 -2.94 -15.44 5.91
CA TRP A 342 -3.71 -14.26 5.54
C TRP A 342 -5.20 -14.56 5.46
N ARG A 343 -6.01 -13.68 6.05
CA ARG A 343 -7.46 -13.62 5.90
C ARG A 343 -7.89 -12.17 5.79
N GLY A 344 -8.78 -11.90 4.85
CA GLY A 344 -9.36 -10.57 4.72
C GLY A 344 -10.45 -10.53 3.67
N ALA A 345 -11.08 -9.35 3.56
CA ALA A 345 -11.99 -9.06 2.46
C ALA A 345 -11.23 -8.69 1.18
N ASN A 346 -11.90 -8.74 0.05
CA ASN A 346 -11.42 -8.26 -1.26
C ASN A 346 -11.47 -6.73 -1.42
N THR A 347 -11.11 -5.96 -0.39
CA THR A 347 -11.00 -4.50 -0.49
C THR A 347 -9.72 -4.08 -1.25
N GLY A 348 -9.68 -2.83 -1.72
CA GLY A 348 -8.55 -2.28 -2.48
C GLY A 348 -8.93 -1.58 -3.79
N GLY A 349 -10.23 -1.58 -4.13
CA GLY A 349 -10.84 -0.86 -5.25
C GLY A 349 -12.06 -1.61 -5.80
N GLY A 350 -12.74 -1.01 -6.78
CA GLY A 350 -13.89 -1.61 -7.44
C GLY A 350 -13.45 -2.68 -8.42
N HIS A 351 -13.98 -3.88 -8.30
CA HIS A 351 -13.58 -5.03 -9.11
C HIS A 351 -14.82 -5.75 -9.65
N GLY A 352 -14.71 -6.19 -10.90
CA GLY A 352 -15.77 -6.84 -11.67
C GLY A 352 -15.18 -7.84 -12.66
N ARG A 353 -16.02 -8.37 -13.55
CA ARG A 353 -15.67 -9.45 -14.48
C ARG A 353 -14.40 -9.19 -15.29
N GLU A 354 -14.17 -7.94 -15.67
CA GLU A 354 -13.11 -7.56 -16.59
C GLU A 354 -11.76 -7.31 -15.91
N ASN A 355 -11.74 -7.00 -14.61
CA ASN A 355 -10.56 -6.44 -13.95
C ASN A 355 -10.19 -7.07 -12.60
N TRP A 356 -10.98 -8.00 -12.05
CA TRP A 356 -10.72 -8.55 -10.72
C TRP A 356 -9.35 -9.23 -10.59
N GLN A 357 -8.84 -9.82 -11.68
CA GLN A 357 -7.51 -10.45 -11.73
C GLN A 357 -6.36 -9.45 -11.54
N SER A 358 -6.63 -8.16 -11.73
CA SER A 358 -5.66 -7.06 -11.58
C SER A 358 -5.54 -6.55 -10.14
N PHE A 359 -6.29 -7.11 -9.18
CA PHE A 359 -6.27 -6.66 -7.79
C PHE A 359 -5.31 -7.46 -6.92
N HIS A 360 -4.56 -6.76 -6.05
CA HIS A 360 -3.52 -7.34 -5.20
C HIS A 360 -3.98 -8.58 -4.43
N ARG A 361 -5.13 -8.48 -3.74
CA ARG A 361 -5.62 -9.55 -2.86
C ARG A 361 -6.10 -10.76 -3.65
N HIS A 362 -6.73 -10.54 -4.81
CA HIS A 362 -7.13 -11.63 -5.71
C HIS A 362 -5.91 -12.38 -6.24
N ARG A 363 -4.90 -11.67 -6.76
CA ARG A 363 -3.65 -12.28 -7.18
C ARG A 363 -2.94 -13.00 -6.04
N PHE A 364 -2.83 -12.36 -4.88
CA PHE A 364 -2.15 -12.94 -3.73
C PHE A 364 -2.79 -14.26 -3.30
N VAL A 365 -4.11 -14.30 -3.10
CA VAL A 365 -4.83 -15.53 -2.74
C VAL A 365 -4.72 -16.57 -3.85
N ALA A 366 -4.94 -16.21 -5.12
CA ALA A 366 -4.82 -17.14 -6.24
C ALA A 366 -3.42 -17.78 -6.34
N LEU A 367 -2.36 -17.02 -6.04
CA LEU A 367 -0.98 -17.50 -6.08
C LEU A 367 -0.56 -18.29 -4.84
N THR A 368 -1.29 -18.19 -3.73
CA THR A 368 -0.90 -18.75 -2.42
C THR A 368 -1.96 -19.64 -1.77
N ASN A 369 -3.04 -19.95 -2.47
CA ASN A 369 -4.05 -20.92 -2.01
C ASN A 369 -3.83 -22.27 -2.71
N ALA A 370 -3.39 -23.26 -1.96
CA ALA A 370 -3.08 -24.58 -2.50
C ALA A 370 -4.29 -25.31 -3.09
N THR A 371 -5.48 -25.12 -2.51
CA THR A 371 -6.72 -25.77 -2.98
C THR A 371 -7.08 -25.22 -4.35
N TYR A 372 -7.07 -23.89 -4.50
CA TYR A 372 -7.30 -23.21 -5.78
C TYR A 372 -6.28 -23.64 -6.83
N LEU A 373 -4.98 -23.58 -6.52
CA LEU A 373 -3.94 -23.98 -7.48
C LEU A 373 -4.07 -25.44 -7.92
N SER A 374 -4.51 -26.34 -7.03
CA SER A 374 -4.72 -27.75 -7.36
C SER A 374 -5.88 -27.93 -8.33
N SER A 375 -7.01 -27.25 -8.10
CA SER A 375 -8.17 -27.33 -9.00
C SER A 375 -7.88 -26.79 -10.40
N ILE A 376 -7.04 -25.77 -10.53
CA ILE A 376 -6.57 -25.29 -11.84
C ILE A 376 -5.69 -26.33 -12.52
N LYS A 377 -4.72 -26.90 -11.79
CA LYS A 377 -3.81 -27.93 -12.36
C LYS A 377 -4.56 -29.18 -12.83
N GLU A 378 -5.63 -29.54 -12.13
CA GLU A 378 -6.49 -30.69 -12.46
C GLU A 378 -7.53 -30.39 -13.56
N GLY A 379 -7.57 -29.16 -14.08
CA GLY A 379 -8.53 -28.76 -15.13
C GLY A 379 -9.97 -28.61 -14.64
N GLN A 380 -10.20 -28.61 -13.32
CA GLN A 380 -11.52 -28.42 -12.72
C GLN A 380 -11.99 -26.96 -12.79
N GLN A 381 -11.06 -26.01 -12.94
CA GLN A 381 -11.32 -24.58 -12.98
C GLN A 381 -10.42 -23.85 -13.97
N GLN A 382 -10.87 -22.68 -14.43
CA GLN A 382 -10.08 -21.86 -15.35
C GLN A 382 -9.18 -20.90 -14.57
N GLY A 383 -7.91 -20.84 -14.98
CA GLY A 383 -6.93 -19.99 -14.35
C GLY A 383 -7.05 -18.55 -14.81
N GLY A 384 -7.24 -17.62 -13.89
CA GLY A 384 -7.50 -16.21 -14.21
C GLY A 384 -6.53 -15.23 -13.56
N ALA A 385 -6.26 -15.38 -12.27
CA ALA A 385 -5.50 -14.41 -11.48
C ALA A 385 -3.98 -14.68 -11.45
N GLU A 386 -3.57 -15.85 -11.90
CA GLU A 386 -2.20 -16.33 -12.00
C GLU A 386 -1.52 -16.01 -13.35
N LYS A 387 -2.19 -15.21 -14.21
CA LYS A 387 -1.84 -14.89 -15.62
C LYS A 387 -0.37 -15.17 -15.97
N GLY A 388 -0.12 -16.31 -16.60
CA GLY A 388 1.19 -16.65 -17.16
C GLY A 388 2.21 -17.30 -16.21
N MET A 389 1.85 -17.62 -14.97
CA MET A 389 2.73 -18.37 -14.05
C MET A 389 2.39 -19.87 -14.02
N PRO A 390 3.28 -20.76 -14.53
CA PRO A 390 3.05 -22.20 -14.49
C PRO A 390 2.83 -22.72 -13.06
N ILE A 391 1.83 -23.58 -12.90
CA ILE A 391 1.56 -24.27 -11.62
C ILE A 391 2.43 -25.53 -11.57
N THR A 392 3.62 -25.39 -10.98
CA THR A 392 4.56 -26.50 -10.80
C THR A 392 4.23 -27.31 -9.54
N ASP A 393 4.66 -28.57 -9.49
CA ASP A 393 4.55 -29.39 -8.26
C ASP A 393 5.25 -28.75 -7.08
N ARG A 394 6.40 -28.09 -7.33
CA ARG A 394 7.11 -27.35 -6.29
C ARG A 394 6.29 -26.19 -5.73
N LYS A 395 5.62 -25.41 -6.58
CA LYS A 395 4.73 -24.32 -6.14
C LYS A 395 3.59 -24.88 -5.29
N LEU A 396 2.94 -25.94 -5.74
CA LEU A 396 1.87 -26.59 -4.97
C LEU A 396 2.35 -27.10 -3.63
N GLN A 397 3.50 -27.77 -3.58
CA GLN A 397 4.10 -28.24 -2.35
C GLN A 397 4.36 -27.09 -1.37
N VAL A 398 5.09 -26.05 -1.81
CA VAL A 398 5.43 -24.89 -0.96
C VAL A 398 4.17 -24.22 -0.44
N THR A 399 3.17 -24.02 -1.30
CA THR A 399 1.91 -23.40 -0.89
C THR A 399 1.15 -24.26 0.12
N ARG A 400 1.12 -25.59 -0.02
CA ARG A 400 0.46 -26.49 0.97
C ARG A 400 1.17 -26.47 2.33
N GLU A 401 2.49 -26.50 2.31
CA GLU A 401 3.33 -26.61 3.51
C GLU A 401 3.40 -25.27 4.27
N TYR A 402 3.60 -24.15 3.57
CA TYR A 402 3.99 -22.88 4.19
C TYR A 402 2.98 -21.75 4.04
N MET A 403 1.89 -21.92 3.30
CA MET A 403 0.89 -20.86 3.10
C MET A 403 -0.47 -21.30 3.66
N ASP A 404 -1.16 -20.35 4.29
CA ASP A 404 -2.55 -20.46 4.66
C ASP A 404 -3.26 -19.15 4.35
N THR A 405 -3.69 -18.99 3.09
CA THR A 405 -4.30 -17.76 2.60
C THR A 405 -5.69 -18.01 2.02
N GLY A 406 -6.59 -17.06 2.26
CA GLY A 406 -7.95 -17.11 1.73
C GLY A 406 -8.73 -15.86 2.08
N PHE A 407 -9.83 -15.63 1.36
CA PHE A 407 -10.75 -14.56 1.74
C PHE A 407 -11.58 -14.99 2.95
N SER A 408 -11.70 -14.11 3.95
CA SER A 408 -12.68 -14.28 5.03
C SER A 408 -14.07 -13.84 4.60
N THR A 409 -14.14 -12.93 3.64
CA THR A 409 -15.37 -12.41 3.05
C THR A 409 -15.08 -11.95 1.63
N ILE A 410 -16.00 -12.22 0.71
CA ILE A 410 -15.95 -11.65 -0.63
C ILE A 410 -17.19 -10.78 -0.79
N ARG A 411 -16.95 -9.49 -1.03
CA ARG A 411 -17.99 -8.51 -1.30
C ARG A 411 -18.00 -8.24 -2.79
N CYS A 412 -19.12 -8.57 -3.41
CA CYS A 412 -19.37 -8.30 -4.81
C CYS A 412 -20.17 -7.00 -4.88
N ARG A 413 -19.68 -6.04 -5.66
CA ARG A 413 -20.46 -4.84 -5.99
C ARG A 413 -20.82 -4.98 -7.45
N ASP A 414 -22.08 -4.75 -7.79
CA ASP A 414 -22.45 -4.58 -9.20
C ASP A 414 -21.82 -3.28 -9.73
N ASP A 415 -21.85 -3.11 -11.05
CA ASP A 415 -21.23 -1.97 -11.73
C ASP A 415 -21.80 -0.61 -11.28
N ALA A 416 -22.93 -0.62 -10.54
CA ALA A 416 -23.61 0.54 -9.98
C ALA A 416 -23.34 0.77 -8.47
N PHE A 417 -22.35 0.10 -7.87
CA PHE A 417 -22.02 0.19 -6.44
C PHE A 417 -23.18 -0.20 -5.48
N ARG A 418 -24.24 -0.83 -5.98
CA ARG A 418 -25.30 -1.35 -5.12
C ARG A 418 -24.78 -2.62 -4.46
N SER A 419 -24.98 -2.72 -3.14
CA SER A 419 -24.61 -3.90 -2.39
C SER A 419 -25.48 -5.07 -2.85
N SER A 420 -24.92 -5.93 -3.69
CA SER A 420 -25.54 -7.20 -4.04
C SER A 420 -24.94 -8.26 -3.12
N ASN A 421 -25.76 -8.80 -2.21
CA ASN A 421 -25.44 -10.02 -1.47
C ASN A 421 -25.46 -11.28 -2.37
N GLN A 422 -25.55 -11.13 -3.69
CA GLN A 422 -25.42 -12.24 -4.62
C GLN A 422 -23.95 -12.58 -4.84
N GLY A 423 -23.64 -13.88 -4.96
CA GLY A 423 -22.29 -14.35 -5.21
C GLY A 423 -21.69 -13.70 -6.46
N CYS A 424 -20.37 -13.46 -6.45
CA CYS A 424 -19.68 -12.80 -7.57
C CYS A 424 -19.78 -13.69 -8.80
N SER A 425 -20.56 -13.28 -9.80
CA SER A 425 -20.78 -14.03 -11.05
C SER A 425 -19.51 -14.21 -11.89
N TYR A 426 -18.47 -13.44 -11.57
CA TYR A 426 -17.16 -13.48 -12.20
C TYR A 426 -16.10 -14.28 -11.42
N LEU A 427 -16.45 -14.81 -10.25
CA LEU A 427 -15.55 -15.65 -9.46
C LEU A 427 -16.02 -17.11 -9.54
N ASP A 428 -15.07 -18.02 -9.75
CA ASP A 428 -15.32 -19.45 -9.77
C ASP A 428 -15.76 -19.98 -8.40
N ALA A 429 -16.38 -21.17 -8.39
CA ALA A 429 -17.00 -21.75 -7.19
C ALA A 429 -16.03 -21.93 -5.98
N SER A 430 -14.73 -22.14 -6.21
CA SER A 430 -13.70 -22.25 -5.14
C SER A 430 -13.18 -20.89 -4.65
N SER A 431 -13.35 -19.85 -5.47
CA SER A 431 -13.01 -18.49 -5.08
C SER A 431 -14.07 -17.95 -4.12
N LYS A 432 -15.27 -18.55 -4.07
CA LYS A 432 -16.27 -18.24 -3.05
C LYS A 432 -15.73 -18.63 -1.67
N VAL A 433 -15.93 -17.76 -0.68
CA VAL A 433 -15.65 -18.09 0.72
C VAL A 433 -16.47 -19.33 1.06
N PRO A 434 -15.85 -20.41 1.59
CA PRO A 434 -16.64 -21.50 2.17
C PRO A 434 -17.64 -20.90 3.14
N SER A 435 -18.93 -21.25 3.02
CA SER A 435 -19.94 -20.81 3.99
C SER A 435 -19.39 -20.95 5.40
N PRO A 436 -19.61 -19.98 6.31
CA PRO A 436 -18.88 -19.90 7.56
C PRO A 436 -19.16 -21.15 8.41
N LEU A 437 -18.29 -22.15 8.32
CA LEU A 437 -18.10 -23.16 9.36
C LEU A 437 -17.28 -22.51 10.47
N VAL A 438 -17.82 -21.44 11.06
CA VAL A 438 -17.47 -21.05 12.41
C VAL A 438 -18.23 -22.01 13.32
N SER A 439 -17.67 -23.20 13.58
CA SER A 439 -17.89 -24.00 14.81
C SER A 439 -17.26 -25.42 14.75
N ILE A 440 -16.00 -25.61 14.33
CA ILE A 440 -15.36 -26.94 14.54
C ILE A 440 -14.03 -26.89 15.31
N PHE A 441 -13.34 -25.76 15.47
CA PHE A 441 -12.06 -25.74 16.22
C PHE A 441 -12.06 -25.07 17.60
N VAL A 442 -13.23 -24.98 18.27
CA VAL A 442 -13.31 -24.56 19.70
C VAL A 442 -13.93 -25.63 20.62
N LYS A 443 -14.47 -26.74 20.09
CA LYS A 443 -15.13 -27.77 20.93
C LYS A 443 -14.20 -28.83 21.54
N SER A 444 -12.88 -28.79 21.29
CA SER A 444 -11.95 -29.84 21.75
C SER A 444 -11.22 -29.54 23.07
N LEU A 445 -11.47 -28.42 23.75
CA LEU A 445 -10.80 -28.07 25.02
C LEU A 445 -11.74 -27.73 26.18
N GLN A 446 -13.03 -28.08 26.10
CA GLN A 446 -14.00 -27.88 27.19
C GLN A 446 -14.41 -29.15 27.95
N SER A 447 -13.68 -30.26 27.81
CA SER A 447 -13.86 -31.45 28.66
C SER A 447 -12.92 -31.47 29.87
N VAL A 448 -12.89 -30.38 30.65
CA VAL A 448 -12.42 -30.45 32.04
C VAL A 448 -13.53 -29.85 32.90
N LYS A 449 -14.29 -30.73 33.57
CA LYS A 449 -15.32 -30.36 34.53
C LYS A 449 -14.65 -29.68 35.74
N PHE A 450 -15.03 -28.45 36.03
CA PHE A 450 -14.94 -27.89 37.38
C PHE A 450 -16.34 -27.55 37.90
N PRO A 451 -16.64 -27.82 39.18
CA PRO A 451 -18.00 -27.74 39.71
C PRO A 451 -18.50 -26.30 39.83
N ARG A 452 -19.82 -26.17 39.61
CA ARG A 452 -20.60 -24.93 39.71
C ARG A 452 -20.49 -24.32 41.11
N LEU A 453 -20.16 -23.03 41.17
CA LEU A 453 -20.56 -22.16 42.28
C LEU A 453 -21.40 -21.00 41.74
N LEU A 454 -22.49 -20.76 42.45
CA LEU A 454 -23.60 -19.88 42.11
C LEU A 454 -23.19 -18.40 42.07
N GLY A 455 -23.78 -17.68 41.10
CA GLY A 455 -24.60 -16.50 41.36
C GLY A 455 -23.88 -15.17 41.63
N MET A 456 -23.94 -14.27 40.64
CA MET A 456 -24.32 -12.87 40.89
C MET A 456 -24.79 -12.19 39.61
N ARG A 457 -25.97 -11.58 39.71
CA ARG A 457 -26.59 -10.69 38.71
C ARG A 457 -25.79 -9.39 38.63
N ILE A 458 -25.68 -8.80 37.44
CA ILE A 458 -25.42 -7.37 37.28
C ILE A 458 -26.49 -6.78 36.36
N GLN A 459 -27.20 -5.80 36.90
CA GLN A 459 -28.13 -4.88 36.25
C GLN A 459 -27.34 -3.64 35.80
N VAL A 460 -27.69 -3.14 34.61
CA VAL A 460 -27.36 -1.86 33.94
C VAL A 460 -25.89 -1.64 33.57
#